data_AF-A0A7Y5E3F7-F1
#
_entry.id   AF-A0A7Y5E3F7-F1
#
_cell.length_a   1.000
_cell.length_b   1.000
_cell.length_c   1.000
_cell.angle_alpha   90.00
_cell.angle_beta   90.00
_cell.angle_gamma   90.00
#
_symmetry.space_group_name_H-M   'P 1'
#
loop_
_entity.id
_entity.type
_entity.pdbx_description
1 polymer ?
#
loop_
_entity_poly.entity_id
_entity_poly.type
_entity_poly.pdbx_seq_one_letter_code
_entity_poly.pdbx_strand_id
1 'polypeptide(L)'
;MMLSRSSLVIGGAALLAFVLSPIGCSSADAVVDDAPDAARPGRGKEGGAGPAAEDTCPYSGEPVDVSPFAKCKDGGRCIPTGAIPEKERSRLSPCPSGFCVPEKIIVAGGVYLPTACHGLAGGEGRCISTVFPDVEQEKDSLPRDVCDANERCSPCYNPVDGTDTGACRSVPCDRPKEARTVFGGCCKSNGVDRGRCIPEITMPPDGKKGLEKKECENGALCVPNELVTNAPTSPCEAKPLTGVITGKYTGVCLSECIPRDFLGQIGTAQGNCASGFFCAPCKEPLTGKATGAPGCPP
;
A
#
# COMPACT_ATOMS: atom_id res chain seq x y z
N MET A 1 26.39 2.29 -41.30
CA MET A 1 26.08 1.19 -40.34
C MET A 1 26.68 1.56 -39.00
N MET A 2 25.91 2.24 -38.14
CA MET A 2 26.28 2.57 -36.77
C MET A 2 25.30 1.84 -35.86
N LEU A 3 25.79 0.89 -35.07
CA LEU A 3 25.02 0.18 -34.05
C LEU A 3 24.98 1.05 -32.80
N SER A 4 23.83 1.66 -32.55
CA SER A 4 23.52 2.40 -31.32
C SER A 4 23.39 1.42 -30.17
N ARG A 5 24.25 1.57 -29.16
CA ARG A 5 24.20 0.81 -27.90
C ARG A 5 23.21 1.51 -26.96
N SER A 6 22.01 0.95 -26.82
CA SER A 6 21.07 1.38 -25.79
C SER A 6 21.43 0.72 -24.46
N SER A 7 21.92 1.54 -23.52
CA SER A 7 22.07 1.19 -22.11
C SER A 7 20.68 1.00 -21.48
N LEU A 8 20.32 -0.24 -21.19
CA LEU A 8 19.12 -0.58 -20.42
C LEU A 8 19.45 -0.39 -18.93
N VAL A 9 18.98 0.71 -18.34
CA VAL A 9 19.02 0.94 -16.90
C VAL A 9 17.96 0.04 -16.27
N ILE A 10 18.41 -0.97 -15.52
CA ILE A 10 17.56 -1.87 -14.74
C ILE A 10 17.05 -1.08 -13.54
N GLY A 11 15.86 -0.51 -13.67
CA GLY A 11 15.14 0.09 -12.54
C GLY A 11 14.71 -1.02 -11.60
N GLY A 12 15.12 -0.94 -10.33
CA GLY A 12 14.73 -1.88 -9.30
C GLY A 12 13.22 -2.00 -9.21
N ALA A 13 12.72 -3.23 -9.29
CA ALA A 13 11.32 -3.56 -9.09
C ALA A 13 10.96 -3.31 -7.62
N ALA A 14 10.48 -2.10 -7.34
CA ALA A 14 9.71 -1.85 -6.13
C ALA A 14 8.35 -2.54 -6.33
N LEU A 15 8.18 -3.74 -5.76
CA LEU A 15 6.85 -4.13 -5.29
C LEU A 15 6.42 -3.01 -4.34
N LEU A 16 5.38 -2.26 -4.74
CA LEU A 16 4.74 -1.26 -3.91
C LEU A 16 4.22 -1.99 -2.67
N ALA A 17 5.03 -2.00 -1.60
CA ALA A 17 4.48 -2.19 -0.28
C ALA A 17 3.48 -1.05 -0.09
N PHE A 18 2.23 -1.42 0.18
CA PHE A 18 1.21 -0.52 0.69
C PHE A 18 1.74 0.08 2.00
N VAL A 19 2.51 1.17 1.92
CA VAL A 19 2.81 2.03 3.06
C VAL A 19 1.63 2.98 3.21
N LEU A 20 0.49 2.44 3.64
CA LEU A 20 -0.57 3.25 4.21
C LEU A 20 -0.09 3.59 5.63
N SER A 21 0.48 4.79 5.77
CA SER A 21 0.81 5.34 7.09
C SER A 21 -0.45 5.30 7.97
N PRO A 22 -0.41 4.65 9.16
CA PRO A 22 -1.50 4.75 10.09
C PRO A 22 -1.56 6.19 10.59
N ILE A 23 -2.56 6.96 10.16
CA ILE A 23 -2.97 8.18 10.86
C ILE A 23 -3.64 7.70 12.15
N GLY A 24 -2.82 7.43 13.16
CA GLY A 24 -3.29 7.16 14.51
C GLY A 24 -3.95 8.42 15.06
N CYS A 25 -5.27 8.38 15.25
CA CYS A 25 -5.92 9.25 16.21
C CYS A 25 -5.42 8.84 17.61
N SER A 26 -4.42 9.57 18.11
CA SER A 26 -3.99 9.44 19.50
C SER A 26 -5.00 10.18 20.38
N SER A 27 -5.91 9.45 21.02
CA SER A 27 -6.73 9.94 22.11
C SER A 27 -5.86 9.89 23.38
N ALA A 28 -5.25 11.02 23.74
CA ALA A 28 -4.58 11.14 25.02
C ALA A 28 -5.63 11.42 26.11
N ASP A 29 -5.96 10.40 26.90
CA ASP A 29 -6.53 10.56 28.23
C ASP A 29 -5.48 11.23 29.13
N ALA A 30 -5.71 12.48 29.51
CA ALA A 30 -4.94 13.16 30.54
C ALA A 30 -5.86 13.50 31.71
N VAL A 31 -5.41 13.00 32.86
CA VAL A 31 -6.01 13.01 34.19
C VAL A 31 -6.21 14.44 34.70
N VAL A 32 -7.31 14.63 35.43
CA VAL A 32 -7.72 15.86 36.11
C VAL A 32 -6.90 16.05 37.38
N ASP A 33 -6.31 17.23 37.57
CA ASP A 33 -5.86 17.71 38.89
C ASP A 33 -6.38 19.14 39.12
N ASP A 34 -7.08 19.29 40.24
CA ASP A 34 -7.67 20.50 40.83
C ASP A 34 -6.63 21.53 41.30
N ALA A 35 -6.84 22.82 41.00
CA ALA A 35 -6.47 23.97 41.86
C ALA A 35 -6.90 25.35 41.25
N PRO A 36 -7.07 26.42 42.07
CA PRO A 36 -8.21 27.33 41.94
C PRO A 36 -7.96 28.72 41.32
N ASP A 37 -9.08 29.32 40.90
CA ASP A 37 -9.47 30.71 40.68
C ASP A 37 -8.41 31.84 40.69
N ALA A 38 -8.30 32.51 39.54
CA ALA A 38 -8.03 33.95 39.47
C ALA A 38 -8.79 34.60 38.29
N ALA A 39 -9.63 35.56 38.63
CA ALA A 39 -10.55 36.26 37.76
C ALA A 39 -9.89 37.08 36.62
N ARG A 40 -10.53 37.09 35.45
CA ARG A 40 -10.46 38.20 34.48
C ARG A 40 -11.71 38.26 33.58
N PRO A 41 -12.34 39.43 33.40
CA PRO A 41 -13.50 39.60 32.52
C PRO A 41 -13.06 40.02 31.10
N GLY A 42 -13.68 39.45 30.07
CA GLY A 42 -13.32 39.78 28.68
C GLY A 42 -14.27 39.16 27.66
N ARG A 43 -15.45 39.76 27.53
CA ARG A 43 -16.54 39.44 26.61
C ARG A 43 -16.08 39.55 25.14
N GLY A 44 -16.15 38.46 24.38
CA GLY A 44 -15.95 38.44 22.92
C GLY A 44 -16.84 37.39 22.28
N LYS A 45 -17.83 37.84 21.49
CA LYS A 45 -18.83 37.07 20.73
C LYS A 45 -18.27 35.81 20.07
N GLU A 46 -18.73 34.64 20.52
CA GLU A 46 -18.68 33.40 19.75
C GLU A 46 -19.69 33.48 18.60
N GLY A 47 -19.18 33.48 17.36
CA GLY A 47 -19.97 33.10 16.20
C GLY A 47 -20.25 31.62 16.30
N GLY A 48 -21.53 31.24 16.23
CA GLY A 48 -22.00 29.89 16.46
C GLY A 48 -21.22 28.84 15.67
N ALA A 49 -20.44 28.02 16.39
CA ALA A 49 -20.20 26.66 15.97
C ALA A 49 -21.57 25.99 15.91
N GLY A 50 -22.05 25.73 14.69
CA GLY A 50 -23.18 24.81 14.50
C GLY A 50 -22.86 23.48 15.19
N PRO A 51 -23.88 22.73 15.65
CA PRO A 51 -23.67 21.46 16.32
C PRO A 51 -22.73 20.61 15.47
N ALA A 52 -21.71 20.03 16.11
CA ALA A 52 -20.92 18.98 15.51
C ALA A 52 -21.90 17.95 14.97
N ALA A 53 -21.94 17.78 13.65
CA ALA A 53 -22.73 16.73 13.02
C ALA A 53 -22.12 15.40 13.45
N GLU A 54 -22.59 14.87 14.58
CA GLU A 54 -22.33 13.51 15.01
C GLU A 54 -23.00 12.57 14.00
N ASP A 55 -22.17 11.79 13.30
CA ASP A 55 -22.47 10.46 12.76
C ASP A 55 -23.62 10.24 11.74
N THR A 56 -24.28 11.25 11.19
CA THR A 56 -25.31 11.02 10.15
C THR A 56 -24.70 10.82 8.77
N CYS A 57 -24.48 9.57 8.39
CA CYS A 57 -24.41 9.14 7.00
C CYS A 57 -25.65 8.30 6.64
N PRO A 58 -26.14 8.38 5.40
CA PRO A 58 -25.64 9.24 4.30
C PRO A 58 -25.96 10.73 4.51
N TYR A 59 -25.25 11.60 3.79
CA TYR A 59 -25.53 13.04 3.75
C TYR A 59 -27.01 13.31 3.44
N SER A 60 -27.67 14.10 4.28
CA SER A 60 -29.11 14.43 4.16
C SER A 60 -29.37 15.88 3.78
N GLY A 61 -28.33 16.64 3.43
CA GLY A 61 -28.46 18.04 3.02
C GLY A 61 -28.75 18.22 1.52
N GLU A 62 -28.96 19.46 1.10
CA GLU A 62 -29.08 19.80 -0.31
C GLU A 62 -27.74 19.59 -1.04
N PRO A 63 -27.73 18.90 -2.20
CA PRO A 63 -26.52 18.71 -2.99
C PRO A 63 -25.78 20.02 -3.27
N VAL A 64 -24.48 20.06 -3.00
CA VAL A 64 -23.65 21.23 -3.32
C VAL A 64 -23.48 21.34 -4.83
N ASP A 65 -23.74 22.52 -5.39
CA ASP A 65 -23.45 22.81 -6.80
C ASP A 65 -21.94 22.87 -7.04
N VAL A 66 -21.44 21.96 -7.88
CA VAL A 66 -20.04 21.85 -8.24
C VAL A 66 -19.65 22.66 -9.48
N SER A 67 -20.63 23.23 -10.19
CA SER A 67 -20.42 24.00 -11.43
C SER A 67 -19.54 25.25 -11.29
N PRO A 68 -19.50 25.96 -10.13
CA PRO A 68 -18.65 27.14 -9.98
C PRO A 68 -17.16 26.82 -9.83
N PHE A 69 -16.81 25.57 -9.49
CA PHE A 69 -15.43 25.17 -9.27
C PHE A 69 -14.76 24.74 -10.57
N ALA A 70 -13.50 25.12 -10.77
CA ALA A 70 -12.74 24.67 -11.91
C ALA A 70 -12.54 23.15 -11.89
N LYS A 71 -12.60 22.49 -13.05
CA LYS A 71 -12.25 21.07 -13.18
C LYS A 71 -10.75 20.87 -12.94
N CYS A 72 -10.39 19.75 -12.34
CA CYS A 72 -8.99 19.30 -12.23
C CYS A 72 -8.82 17.96 -12.95
N LYS A 73 -8.83 16.83 -12.22
CA LYS A 73 -8.83 15.46 -12.76
C LYS A 73 -10.25 15.00 -13.09
N ASP A 74 -10.38 13.83 -13.71
CA ASP A 74 -11.67 13.22 -14.04
C ASP A 74 -12.53 12.99 -12.78
N GLY A 75 -13.75 13.51 -12.81
CA GLY A 75 -14.66 13.58 -11.67
C GLY A 75 -14.17 14.38 -10.46
N GLY A 76 -13.26 15.35 -10.66
CA GLY A 76 -12.73 16.23 -9.61
C GLY A 76 -12.96 17.72 -9.85
N ARG A 77 -12.93 18.50 -8.76
CA ARG A 77 -12.99 19.97 -8.79
C ARG A 77 -11.96 20.59 -7.85
N CYS A 78 -11.52 21.79 -8.22
CA CYS A 78 -10.62 22.60 -7.42
C CYS A 78 -11.36 23.37 -6.32
N ILE A 79 -11.18 22.92 -5.08
CA ILE A 79 -11.79 23.53 -3.91
C ILE A 79 -10.78 24.46 -3.21
N PRO A 80 -11.20 25.69 -2.83
CA PRO A 80 -10.37 26.62 -2.07
C PRO A 80 -9.81 26.01 -0.79
N THR A 81 -8.54 26.28 -0.50
CA THR A 81 -7.83 25.76 0.69
C THR A 81 -8.61 25.97 1.99
N GLY A 82 -9.24 27.14 2.16
CA GLY A 82 -10.02 27.48 3.35
C GLY A 82 -11.28 26.63 3.57
N ALA A 83 -11.79 25.96 2.53
CA ALA A 83 -12.95 25.08 2.61
C ALA A 83 -12.57 23.61 2.90
N ILE A 84 -11.28 23.29 2.95
CA ILE A 84 -10.78 21.92 3.17
C ILE A 84 -10.12 21.84 4.55
N PRO A 85 -10.55 20.92 5.43
CA PRO A 85 -9.88 20.67 6.70
C PRO A 85 -8.40 20.36 6.50
N GLU A 86 -7.54 20.94 7.33
CA GLU A 86 -6.09 20.85 7.18
C GLU A 86 -5.58 19.39 7.11
N LYS A 87 -6.18 18.51 7.92
CA LYS A 87 -5.86 17.07 7.96
C LYS A 87 -6.07 16.33 6.63
N GLU A 88 -6.97 16.81 5.77
CA GLU A 88 -7.29 16.15 4.50
C GLU A 88 -6.39 16.64 3.36
N ARG A 89 -5.76 17.81 3.50
CA ARG A 89 -5.01 18.46 2.41
C ARG A 89 -3.80 17.64 1.95
N SER A 90 -3.15 16.91 2.87
CA SER A 90 -2.00 16.06 2.56
C SER A 90 -2.33 14.91 1.61
N ARG A 91 -3.60 14.52 1.53
CA ARG A 91 -4.08 13.44 0.65
C ARG A 91 -4.54 13.93 -0.71
N LEU A 92 -4.60 15.24 -0.94
CA LEU A 92 -5.17 15.83 -2.15
C LEU A 92 -4.09 16.39 -3.07
N SER A 93 -4.32 16.30 -4.38
CA SER A 93 -3.44 16.96 -5.35
C SER A 93 -3.68 18.48 -5.31
N PRO A 94 -2.63 19.33 -5.35
CA PRO A 94 -2.81 20.76 -5.49
C PRO A 94 -3.39 21.11 -6.87
N CYS A 95 -4.08 22.23 -6.96
CA CYS A 95 -4.53 22.81 -8.22
C CYS A 95 -4.63 24.35 -8.09
N PRO A 96 -4.85 25.11 -9.20
CA PRO A 96 -4.65 26.55 -9.21
C PRO A 96 -5.38 27.35 -8.12
N SER A 97 -6.55 26.89 -7.69
CA SER A 97 -7.36 27.54 -6.65
C SER A 97 -7.42 26.79 -5.32
N GLY A 98 -6.58 25.78 -5.09
CA GLY A 98 -6.55 25.02 -3.84
C GLY A 98 -6.19 23.55 -4.05
N PHE A 99 -7.11 22.63 -3.75
CA PHE A 99 -6.89 21.19 -3.91
C PHE A 99 -7.99 20.52 -4.73
N CYS A 100 -7.61 19.49 -5.47
CA CYS A 100 -8.49 18.69 -6.30
C CYS A 100 -9.25 17.67 -5.42
N VAL A 101 -10.56 17.83 -5.30
CA VAL A 101 -11.45 17.00 -4.48
C VAL A 101 -12.44 16.26 -5.40
N PRO A 102 -12.76 14.98 -5.14
CA PRO A 102 -13.79 14.26 -5.88
C PRO A 102 -15.16 14.96 -5.83
N GLU A 103 -15.85 15.06 -6.97
CA GLU A 103 -17.18 15.69 -7.07
C GLU A 103 -18.18 15.08 -6.10
N LYS A 104 -18.20 13.75 -5.94
CA LYS A 104 -19.11 13.07 -5.01
C LYS A 104 -18.95 13.52 -3.56
N ILE A 105 -17.72 13.81 -3.13
CA ILE A 105 -17.44 14.35 -1.80
C ILE A 105 -17.97 15.78 -1.68
N ILE A 106 -17.78 16.60 -2.71
CA ILE A 106 -18.24 17.99 -2.70
C ILE A 106 -19.76 18.05 -2.69
N VAL A 107 -20.42 17.29 -3.59
CA VAL A 107 -21.88 17.17 -3.68
C VAL A 107 -22.49 16.76 -2.34
N ALA A 108 -21.85 15.84 -1.62
CA ALA A 108 -22.28 15.37 -0.30
C ALA A 108 -21.82 16.28 0.86
N GLY A 109 -21.39 17.52 0.59
CA GLY A 109 -20.97 18.46 1.63
C GLY A 109 -19.81 17.96 2.51
N GLY A 110 -18.96 17.07 1.99
CA GLY A 110 -17.87 16.42 2.74
C GLY A 110 -18.25 15.13 3.47
N VAL A 111 -19.52 14.72 3.50
CA VAL A 111 -20.01 13.51 4.21
C VAL A 111 -20.46 12.45 3.20
N TYR A 112 -19.53 12.05 2.34
CA TYR A 112 -19.78 11.03 1.33
C TYR A 112 -19.47 9.63 1.85
N LEU A 113 -20.49 8.77 1.92
CA LEU A 113 -20.32 7.34 2.18
C LEU A 113 -19.98 6.64 0.85
N PRO A 114 -18.74 6.13 0.66
CA PRO A 114 -18.39 5.51 -0.60
C PRO A 114 -19.16 4.20 -0.84
N THR A 115 -19.44 3.91 -2.11
CA THR A 115 -20.04 2.62 -2.52
C THR A 115 -19.15 1.46 -2.08
N ALA A 116 -19.77 0.41 -1.51
CA ALA A 116 -19.08 -0.83 -1.18
C ALA A 116 -18.76 -1.61 -2.46
N CYS A 117 -17.62 -2.29 -2.45
CA CYS A 117 -17.11 -3.11 -3.55
C CYS A 117 -16.26 -4.26 -2.99
N HIS A 118 -15.87 -5.20 -3.85
CA HIS A 118 -14.94 -6.27 -3.50
C HIS A 118 -13.59 -6.05 -4.20
N GLY A 119 -12.55 -5.93 -3.37
CA GLY A 119 -11.19 -5.64 -3.78
C GLY A 119 -10.36 -6.90 -4.03
N LEU A 120 -9.05 -6.75 -3.86
CA LEU A 120 -8.11 -7.87 -3.94
C LEU A 120 -8.42 -8.94 -2.89
N ALA A 121 -8.12 -10.20 -3.23
CA ALA A 121 -8.47 -11.38 -2.45
C ALA A 121 -9.98 -11.55 -2.19
N GLY A 122 -10.85 -10.78 -2.87
CA GLY A 122 -12.29 -10.79 -2.61
C GLY A 122 -12.68 -10.14 -1.29
N GLY A 123 -11.79 -9.36 -0.67
CA GLY A 123 -12.10 -8.65 0.57
C GLY A 123 -12.96 -7.40 0.31
N GLU A 124 -13.81 -7.06 1.28
CA GLU A 124 -14.59 -5.81 1.26
C GLU A 124 -13.69 -4.58 1.05
N GLY A 125 -14.19 -3.61 0.28
CA GLY A 125 -13.56 -2.33 0.06
C GLY A 125 -14.55 -1.19 -0.18
N ARG A 126 -14.00 -0.03 -0.55
CA ARG A 126 -14.74 1.18 -0.90
C ARG A 126 -14.28 1.70 -2.26
N CYS A 127 -15.24 2.22 -3.03
CA CYS A 127 -14.96 2.91 -4.27
C CYS A 127 -14.33 4.28 -3.97
N ILE A 128 -13.02 4.38 -4.11
CA ILE A 128 -12.26 5.60 -3.88
C ILE A 128 -11.84 6.20 -5.22
N SER A 129 -11.99 7.51 -5.35
CA SER A 129 -11.67 8.23 -6.59
C SER A 129 -10.17 8.25 -6.89
N THR A 130 -9.81 8.09 -8.16
CA THR A 130 -8.43 8.27 -8.64
C THR A 130 -7.99 9.75 -8.66
N VAL A 131 -8.84 10.67 -8.22
CA VAL A 131 -8.42 12.04 -7.89
C VAL A 131 -7.34 12.02 -6.81
N PHE A 132 -7.47 11.12 -5.82
CA PHE A 132 -6.50 10.92 -4.76
C PHE A 132 -5.18 10.35 -5.32
N PRO A 133 -4.01 10.94 -5.01
CA PRO A 133 -2.73 10.53 -5.60
C PRO A 133 -2.34 9.08 -5.33
N ASP A 134 -2.58 8.59 -4.11
CA ASP A 134 -2.33 7.21 -3.69
C ASP A 134 -3.17 6.21 -4.50
N VAL A 135 -4.43 6.55 -4.78
CA VAL A 135 -5.32 5.69 -5.58
C VAL A 135 -4.96 5.72 -7.06
N GLU A 136 -4.58 6.88 -7.61
CA GLU A 136 -4.10 6.98 -9.01
C GLU A 136 -2.81 6.18 -9.21
N GLN A 137 -1.88 6.24 -8.25
CA GLN A 137 -0.63 5.50 -8.28
C GLN A 137 -0.86 3.99 -8.36
N GLU A 138 -1.88 3.49 -7.63
CA GLU A 138 -2.20 2.06 -7.55
C GLU A 138 -3.31 1.62 -8.52
N LYS A 139 -3.76 2.49 -9.44
CA LYS A 139 -4.98 2.24 -10.22
C LYS A 139 -4.94 0.97 -11.06
N ASP A 140 -3.75 0.53 -11.46
CA ASP A 140 -3.55 -0.66 -12.30
C ASP A 140 -3.47 -1.93 -11.45
N SER A 141 -3.15 -1.79 -10.16
CA SER A 141 -3.10 -2.88 -9.16
C SER A 141 -4.44 -3.08 -8.45
N LEU A 142 -5.28 -2.05 -8.41
CA LEU A 142 -6.59 -2.09 -7.77
C LEU A 142 -7.69 -2.47 -8.77
N PRO A 143 -8.60 -3.39 -8.42
CA PRO A 143 -9.73 -3.70 -9.27
C PRO A 143 -10.74 -2.55 -9.28
N ARG A 144 -11.56 -2.48 -10.33
CA ARG A 144 -12.68 -1.54 -10.39
C ARG A 144 -13.94 -2.09 -9.72
N ASP A 145 -14.26 -3.37 -9.92
CA ASP A 145 -15.53 -3.98 -9.50
C ASP A 145 -16.76 -3.13 -9.92
N VAL A 146 -17.66 -2.78 -8.98
CA VAL A 146 -18.86 -1.95 -9.20
C VAL A 146 -18.58 -0.44 -9.23
N CYS A 147 -17.32 -0.03 -9.01
CA CYS A 147 -16.96 1.38 -8.95
C CYS A 147 -17.04 2.07 -10.31
N ASP A 148 -17.19 3.40 -10.28
CA ASP A 148 -17.19 4.20 -11.50
C ASP A 148 -15.83 4.16 -12.22
N ALA A 149 -15.79 4.64 -13.46
CA ALA A 149 -14.60 4.58 -14.31
C ALA A 149 -13.37 5.28 -13.68
N ASN A 150 -13.60 6.37 -12.95
CA ASN A 150 -12.60 7.16 -12.24
C ASN A 150 -12.44 6.77 -10.75
N GLU A 151 -12.85 5.55 -10.40
CA GLU A 151 -12.74 5.01 -9.05
C GLU A 151 -12.07 3.63 -9.07
N ARG A 152 -11.51 3.24 -7.93
CA ARG A 152 -10.96 1.91 -7.69
C ARG A 152 -11.45 1.38 -6.35
N CYS A 153 -11.60 0.07 -6.28
CA CYS A 153 -11.98 -0.61 -5.06
C CYS A 153 -10.75 -0.70 -4.14
N SER A 154 -10.66 0.24 -3.20
CA SER A 154 -9.63 0.23 -2.16
C SER A 154 -10.10 -0.69 -1.03
N PRO A 155 -9.34 -1.75 -0.68
CA PRO A 155 -9.80 -2.74 0.29
C PRO A 155 -9.83 -2.16 1.70
N CYS A 156 -10.75 -2.58 2.57
CA CYS A 156 -10.80 -2.18 3.99
C CYS A 156 -9.54 -2.61 4.75
N TYR A 157 -8.96 -3.74 4.35
CA TYR A 157 -7.80 -4.36 4.96
C TYR A 157 -6.77 -4.68 3.88
N ASN A 158 -5.49 -4.51 4.19
CA ASN A 158 -4.40 -4.88 3.31
C ASN A 158 -4.46 -6.40 3.08
N PRO A 159 -4.55 -6.88 1.83
CA PRO A 159 -4.70 -8.31 1.56
C PRO A 159 -3.43 -9.12 1.90
N VAL A 160 -2.31 -8.49 2.23
CA VAL A 160 -1.04 -9.16 2.57
C VAL A 160 -0.99 -9.57 4.05
N ASP A 161 -1.25 -8.62 4.93
CA ASP A 161 -1.08 -8.74 6.39
C ASP A 161 -2.37 -8.44 7.18
N GLY A 162 -3.40 -7.99 6.47
CA GLY A 162 -4.68 -7.64 7.02
C GLY A 162 -4.76 -6.25 7.66
N THR A 163 -3.68 -5.49 7.72
CA THR A 163 -3.68 -4.18 8.38
C THR A 163 -4.81 -3.27 7.87
N ASP A 164 -5.43 -2.48 8.74
CA ASP A 164 -6.51 -1.58 8.36
C ASP A 164 -5.96 -0.49 7.42
N THR A 165 -6.60 -0.32 6.27
CA THR A 165 -6.16 0.65 5.25
C THR A 165 -6.76 2.04 5.46
N GLY A 166 -7.80 2.14 6.29
CA GLY A 166 -8.64 3.32 6.45
C GLY A 166 -9.70 3.50 5.36
N ALA A 167 -9.75 2.67 4.31
CA ALA A 167 -10.73 2.83 3.22
C ALA A 167 -12.17 2.84 3.73
N CYS A 168 -12.50 1.89 4.61
CA CYS A 168 -13.81 1.71 5.23
C CYS A 168 -13.98 2.49 6.54
N ARG A 169 -13.12 3.50 6.76
CA ARG A 169 -13.17 4.47 7.86
C ARG A 169 -12.92 5.90 7.36
N SER A 170 -13.05 6.10 6.05
CA SER A 170 -12.86 7.40 5.40
C SER A 170 -13.92 8.42 5.85
N VAL A 171 -15.05 7.95 6.38
CA VAL A 171 -16.06 8.76 7.06
C VAL A 171 -16.44 8.15 8.42
N PRO A 172 -16.85 8.95 9.42
CA PRO A 172 -17.06 8.48 10.81
C PRO A 172 -18.05 7.31 10.94
N CYS A 173 -19.08 7.30 10.12
CA CYS A 173 -20.17 6.34 10.09
C CYS A 173 -19.88 5.03 9.34
N ASP A 174 -18.76 4.95 8.61
CA ASP A 174 -18.44 3.79 7.79
C ASP A 174 -17.57 2.80 8.56
N ARG A 175 -17.85 1.51 8.42
CA ARG A 175 -17.09 0.42 9.04
C ARG A 175 -17.09 -0.80 8.11
N PRO A 176 -16.03 -1.62 8.15
CA PRO A 176 -16.07 -2.95 7.54
C PRO A 176 -17.24 -3.77 8.11
N LYS A 177 -17.99 -4.42 7.23
CA LYS A 177 -19.10 -5.33 7.53
C LYS A 177 -18.69 -6.80 7.38
N GLU A 178 -17.66 -7.05 6.57
CA GLU A 178 -17.10 -8.37 6.33
C GLU A 178 -15.83 -8.57 7.17
N ALA A 179 -15.50 -9.84 7.41
CA ALA A 179 -14.24 -10.19 8.05
C ALA A 179 -13.06 -9.83 7.14
N ARG A 180 -11.91 -9.57 7.76
CA ARG A 180 -10.64 -9.39 7.07
C ARG A 180 -10.33 -10.61 6.21
N THR A 181 -10.09 -10.36 4.93
CA THR A 181 -9.59 -11.36 3.98
C THR A 181 -8.14 -11.03 3.61
N VAL A 182 -7.27 -12.05 3.67
CA VAL A 182 -5.87 -11.96 3.22
C VAL A 182 -5.62 -13.00 2.14
N PHE A 183 -4.58 -12.80 1.35
CA PHE A 183 -4.11 -13.77 0.38
C PHE A 183 -3.77 -15.09 1.07
N GLY A 184 -4.14 -16.19 0.42
CA GLY A 184 -3.82 -17.53 0.90
C GLY A 184 -2.32 -17.71 1.09
N GLY A 185 -1.95 -18.45 2.13
CA GLY A 185 -0.56 -18.84 2.34
C GLY A 185 -0.11 -19.88 1.32
N CYS A 186 1.17 -19.83 0.96
CA CYS A 186 1.83 -20.85 0.17
C CYS A 186 3.22 -21.12 0.73
N CYS A 187 3.88 -22.14 0.19
CA CYS A 187 5.24 -22.48 0.57
C CYS A 187 5.35 -22.91 2.03
N LYS A 188 4.51 -23.87 2.41
CA LYS A 188 4.53 -24.39 3.78
C LYS A 188 5.85 -25.07 4.10
N SER A 189 6.54 -24.55 5.13
CA SER A 189 7.73 -25.17 5.71
C SER A 189 7.56 -25.23 7.22
N ASN A 190 7.63 -26.45 7.78
CA ASN A 190 7.37 -26.73 9.19
C ASN A 190 6.02 -26.15 9.70
N GLY A 191 4.98 -26.25 8.87
CA GLY A 191 3.63 -25.77 9.20
C GLY A 191 3.44 -24.25 9.12
N VAL A 192 4.45 -23.50 8.67
CA VAL A 192 4.40 -22.04 8.52
C VAL A 192 4.40 -21.65 7.05
N ASP A 193 3.47 -20.78 6.65
CA ASP A 193 3.43 -20.22 5.29
C ASP A 193 4.57 -19.22 5.07
N ARG A 194 5.46 -19.53 4.14
CA ARG A 194 6.59 -18.66 3.79
C ARG A 194 6.35 -17.76 2.58
N GLY A 195 5.16 -17.85 1.98
CA GLY A 195 4.72 -16.96 0.92
C GLY A 195 3.22 -16.65 0.98
N ARG A 196 2.78 -15.85 0.01
CA ARG A 196 1.38 -15.49 -0.25
C ARG A 196 1.03 -15.76 -1.71
N CYS A 197 -0.18 -16.22 -1.95
CA CYS A 197 -0.74 -16.38 -3.28
C CYS A 197 -1.25 -15.05 -3.80
N ILE A 198 -0.41 -14.37 -4.59
CA ILE A 198 -0.72 -13.06 -5.17
C ILE A 198 -1.25 -13.25 -6.60
N PRO A 199 -2.41 -12.70 -6.96
CA PRO A 199 -2.93 -12.78 -8.33
C PRO A 199 -1.96 -12.17 -9.35
N GLU A 200 -1.72 -12.86 -10.47
CA GLU A 200 -0.81 -12.37 -11.51
C GLU A 200 -1.16 -10.96 -12.04
N ILE A 201 -2.44 -10.57 -12.00
CA ILE A 201 -2.90 -9.28 -12.50
C ILE A 201 -2.43 -8.10 -11.63
N THR A 202 -2.13 -8.34 -10.35
CA THR A 202 -1.66 -7.29 -9.43
C THR A 202 -0.14 -7.17 -9.41
N MET A 203 0.55 -7.95 -10.25
CA MET A 203 2.00 -8.00 -10.28
C MET A 203 2.55 -7.29 -11.51
N PRO A 204 3.60 -6.47 -11.38
CA PRO A 204 4.28 -5.91 -12.53
C PRO A 204 4.88 -7.04 -13.38
N PRO A 205 5.04 -6.86 -14.72
CA PRO A 205 5.54 -7.91 -15.61
C PRO A 205 6.84 -8.56 -15.14
N ASP A 206 7.80 -7.75 -14.66
CA ASP A 206 9.09 -8.24 -14.19
C ASP A 206 8.99 -9.00 -12.85
N GLY A 207 7.99 -8.68 -12.03
CA GLY A 207 7.76 -9.33 -10.74
C GLY A 207 7.31 -10.78 -10.85
N LYS A 208 6.87 -11.23 -12.04
CA LYS A 208 6.39 -12.60 -12.26
C LYS A 208 7.51 -13.60 -12.53
N LYS A 209 8.70 -13.09 -12.91
CA LYS A 209 9.79 -13.94 -13.40
C LYS A 209 10.31 -14.85 -12.27
N GLY A 210 10.34 -16.15 -12.52
CA GLY A 210 10.83 -17.13 -11.56
C GLY A 210 9.90 -17.36 -10.37
N LEU A 211 8.64 -16.95 -10.44
CA LEU A 211 7.63 -17.36 -9.48
C LEU A 211 6.79 -18.51 -10.03
N GLU A 212 6.35 -19.40 -9.16
CA GLU A 212 5.58 -20.58 -9.52
C GLU A 212 4.18 -20.54 -8.89
N LYS A 213 3.23 -21.27 -9.47
CA LYS A 213 1.85 -21.41 -8.97
C LYS A 213 1.73 -22.36 -7.77
N LYS A 214 2.84 -22.60 -7.06
CA LYS A 214 2.93 -23.62 -6.03
C LYS A 214 1.90 -23.36 -4.92
N GLU A 215 1.00 -24.32 -4.70
CA GLU A 215 -0.06 -24.26 -3.67
C GLU A 215 -1.09 -23.13 -3.86
N CYS A 216 -1.01 -22.40 -4.98
CA CYS A 216 -1.88 -21.26 -5.27
C CYS A 216 -2.94 -21.59 -6.31
N GLU A 217 -4.17 -21.15 -6.06
CA GLU A 217 -5.32 -21.33 -6.94
C GLU A 217 -5.56 -20.10 -7.83
N ASN A 218 -6.50 -20.21 -8.78
CA ASN A 218 -7.02 -19.09 -9.58
C ASN A 218 -5.97 -18.27 -10.34
N GLY A 219 -4.88 -18.91 -10.75
CA GLY A 219 -3.80 -18.23 -11.48
C GLY A 219 -2.98 -17.26 -10.62
N ALA A 220 -2.99 -17.42 -9.29
CA ALA A 220 -2.07 -16.72 -8.40
C ALA A 220 -0.68 -17.37 -8.41
N LEU A 221 0.34 -16.54 -8.16
CA LEU A 221 1.74 -16.97 -7.99
C LEU A 221 2.10 -16.95 -6.51
N CYS A 222 2.90 -17.92 -6.08
CA CYS A 222 3.43 -17.96 -4.74
C CYS A 222 4.57 -16.95 -4.61
N VAL A 223 4.32 -15.85 -3.90
CA VAL A 223 5.30 -14.78 -3.66
C VAL A 223 5.84 -14.91 -2.23
N PRO A 224 7.15 -15.07 -2.04
CA PRO A 224 7.76 -15.12 -0.71
C PRO A 224 7.42 -13.90 0.13
N ASN A 225 7.23 -14.08 1.44
CA ASN A 225 6.82 -12.99 2.33
C ASN A 225 7.83 -11.81 2.30
N GLU A 226 9.12 -12.09 2.12
CA GLU A 226 10.18 -11.07 2.03
C GLU A 226 9.95 -10.09 0.88
N LEU A 227 9.37 -10.57 -0.23
CA LEU A 227 9.02 -9.76 -1.41
C LEU A 227 7.70 -9.01 -1.24
N VAL A 228 6.74 -9.59 -0.50
CA VAL A 228 5.40 -9.00 -0.37
C VAL A 228 5.37 -7.90 0.68
N THR A 229 6.03 -8.10 1.83
CA THR A 229 5.98 -7.15 2.94
C THR A 229 7.12 -6.14 2.93
N ASN A 230 8.05 -6.23 1.96
CA ASN A 230 9.34 -5.54 2.00
C ASN A 230 10.02 -5.67 3.38
N ALA A 231 9.89 -6.86 4.00
CA ALA A 231 10.43 -7.08 5.33
C ALA A 231 11.96 -6.97 5.29
N PRO A 232 12.58 -6.39 6.33
CA PRO A 232 14.03 -6.33 6.41
C PRO A 232 14.60 -7.75 6.36
N THR A 233 15.48 -7.98 5.40
CA THR A 233 16.19 -9.25 5.26
C THR A 233 17.45 -9.24 6.12
N SER A 234 17.71 -10.32 6.85
CA SER A 234 18.96 -10.45 7.61
C SER A 234 20.14 -10.64 6.66
N PRO A 235 21.27 -9.92 6.85
CA PRO A 235 22.48 -10.16 6.08
C PRO A 235 23.04 -11.55 6.36
N CYS A 236 23.70 -12.14 5.37
CA CYS A 236 24.28 -13.46 5.49
C CYS A 236 25.66 -13.57 4.85
N GLU A 237 26.40 -14.60 5.28
CA GLU A 237 27.66 -15.01 4.69
C GLU A 237 27.61 -16.50 4.39
N ALA A 238 28.05 -16.87 3.19
CA ALA A 238 28.03 -18.24 2.71
C ALA A 238 29.25 -18.57 1.86
N LYS A 239 29.53 -19.87 1.74
CA LYS A 239 30.53 -20.40 0.80
C LYS A 239 29.78 -21.07 -0.36
N PRO A 240 30.17 -20.83 -1.62
CA PRO A 240 29.56 -21.49 -2.76
C PRO A 240 29.61 -23.02 -2.61
N LEU A 241 28.52 -23.70 -2.93
CA LEU A 241 28.45 -25.18 -2.91
C LEU A 241 29.37 -25.83 -3.96
N THR A 242 29.73 -25.11 -5.03
CA THR A 242 30.57 -25.62 -6.10
C THR A 242 32.03 -25.19 -5.88
N GLY A 243 32.93 -26.17 -5.73
CA GLY A 243 34.36 -25.98 -5.46
C GLY A 243 35.19 -25.27 -6.54
N VAL A 244 34.53 -24.60 -7.49
CA VAL A 244 35.16 -23.82 -8.57
C VAL A 244 35.45 -22.39 -8.13
N ILE A 245 34.74 -21.86 -7.11
CA ILE A 245 34.96 -20.52 -6.56
C ILE A 245 35.45 -20.63 -5.12
N THR A 246 36.75 -20.46 -4.91
CA THR A 246 37.33 -20.33 -3.57
C THR A 246 37.02 -18.94 -3.01
N GLY A 247 36.02 -18.82 -2.15
CA GLY A 247 35.67 -17.54 -1.53
C GLY A 247 34.41 -17.62 -0.67
N LYS A 248 34.27 -16.67 0.25
CA LYS A 248 33.00 -16.38 0.92
C LYS A 248 32.27 -15.30 0.11
N TYR A 249 30.94 -15.34 0.07
CA TYR A 249 30.13 -14.26 -0.45
C TYR A 249 29.20 -13.72 0.64
N THR A 250 28.85 -12.46 0.52
CA THR A 250 27.84 -11.80 1.36
C THR A 250 26.53 -11.67 0.60
N GLY A 251 25.44 -11.68 1.36
CA GLY A 251 24.11 -11.68 0.80
C GLY A 251 23.05 -11.35 1.82
N VAL A 252 21.83 -11.76 1.51
CA VAL A 252 20.65 -11.64 2.36
C VAL A 252 19.97 -13.01 2.50
N CYS A 253 19.44 -13.30 3.68
CA CYS A 253 18.68 -14.51 3.91
C CYS A 253 17.31 -14.40 3.24
N LEU A 254 17.08 -15.24 2.24
CA LEU A 254 15.79 -15.37 1.57
C LEU A 254 15.19 -16.74 1.84
N SER A 255 13.87 -16.79 1.91
CA SER A 255 13.14 -18.04 2.09
C SER A 255 13.46 -19.02 0.96
N GLU A 256 13.61 -20.31 1.30
CA GLU A 256 13.70 -21.40 0.32
C GLU A 256 12.47 -21.54 -0.57
N CYS A 257 11.45 -20.72 -0.33
CA CYS A 257 10.33 -20.56 -1.23
C CYS A 257 10.70 -19.99 -2.61
N ILE A 258 11.76 -19.18 -2.70
CA ILE A 258 12.24 -18.68 -3.98
C ILE A 258 12.93 -19.83 -4.71
N PRO A 259 12.49 -20.21 -5.93
CA PRO A 259 13.20 -21.22 -6.69
C PRO A 259 14.62 -20.74 -6.95
N ARG A 260 15.59 -21.58 -6.61
CA ARG A 260 17.02 -21.22 -6.66
C ARG A 260 17.49 -20.88 -8.09
N ASP A 261 16.76 -21.33 -9.09
CA ASP A 261 16.98 -20.98 -10.50
C ASP A 261 16.78 -19.49 -10.79
N PHE A 262 15.96 -18.78 -9.99
CA PHE A 262 15.76 -17.34 -10.10
C PHE A 262 17.06 -16.54 -9.88
N LEU A 263 17.94 -17.00 -8.99
CA LEU A 263 19.20 -16.33 -8.66
C LEU A 263 20.39 -16.85 -9.48
N GLY A 264 20.11 -17.67 -10.49
CA GLY A 264 21.10 -18.46 -11.20
C GLY A 264 21.65 -19.60 -10.34
N GLN A 265 22.16 -20.64 -10.98
CA GLN A 265 22.75 -21.84 -10.35
C GLN A 265 24.00 -21.57 -9.49
N ILE A 266 24.22 -20.33 -9.05
CA ILE A 266 25.40 -19.90 -8.33
C ILE A 266 25.29 -20.29 -6.86
N GLY A 267 25.38 -21.61 -6.62
CA GLY A 267 25.77 -22.21 -5.35
C GLY A 267 25.16 -21.59 -4.09
N THR A 268 23.85 -21.31 -4.09
CA THR A 268 23.14 -20.77 -2.93
C THR A 268 23.25 -21.76 -1.78
N ALA A 269 24.06 -21.42 -0.78
CA ALA A 269 24.18 -22.19 0.45
C ALA A 269 23.31 -21.55 1.54
N GLN A 270 22.95 -22.34 2.56
CA GLN A 270 22.26 -21.79 3.73
C GLN A 270 23.10 -20.71 4.42
N GLY A 271 24.43 -20.90 4.49
CA GLY A 271 25.31 -19.98 5.21
C GLY A 271 24.96 -19.93 6.70
N ASN A 272 24.91 -18.73 7.26
CA ASN A 272 24.42 -18.45 8.61
C ASN A 272 22.91 -18.15 8.68
N CYS A 273 22.15 -18.40 7.61
CA CYS A 273 20.70 -18.22 7.63
C CYS A 273 20.00 -19.30 8.47
N ALA A 274 18.87 -18.94 9.07
CA ALA A 274 18.02 -19.88 9.79
C ALA A 274 17.53 -21.02 8.89
N SER A 275 17.06 -22.12 9.49
CA SER A 275 16.48 -23.23 8.73
C SER A 275 15.28 -22.78 7.88
N GLY A 276 15.21 -23.26 6.63
CA GLY A 276 14.21 -22.85 5.63
C GLY A 276 14.55 -21.56 4.89
N PHE A 277 15.79 -21.07 5.04
CA PHE A 277 16.32 -19.92 4.31
C PHE A 277 17.65 -20.29 3.65
N PHE A 278 17.99 -19.59 2.58
CA PHE A 278 19.30 -19.64 1.96
C PHE A 278 19.90 -18.24 1.82
N CYS A 279 21.22 -18.18 1.70
CA CYS A 279 21.95 -16.93 1.52
C CYS A 279 21.99 -16.56 0.04
N ALA A 280 21.19 -15.56 -0.35
CA ALA A 280 21.14 -15.02 -1.70
C ALA A 280 22.22 -13.94 -1.89
N PRO A 281 23.17 -14.10 -2.83
CA PRO A 281 24.22 -13.11 -3.03
C PRO A 281 23.64 -11.79 -3.55
N CYS A 282 24.14 -10.65 -3.05
CA CYS A 282 23.74 -9.33 -3.57
C CYS A 282 24.42 -8.98 -4.90
N LYS A 283 25.56 -9.60 -5.17
CA LYS A 283 26.31 -9.45 -6.43
C LYS A 283 26.63 -10.82 -6.98
N GLU A 284 26.49 -10.97 -8.29
CA GLU A 284 26.92 -12.15 -9.02
C GLU A 284 28.42 -12.40 -8.74
N PRO A 285 28.81 -13.56 -8.17
CA PRO A 285 30.19 -13.83 -7.83
C PRO A 285 31.18 -13.77 -9.00
N LEU A 286 30.72 -14.03 -10.22
CA LEU A 286 31.56 -14.06 -11.43
C LEU A 286 31.67 -12.70 -12.14
N THR A 287 30.60 -11.91 -12.13
CA THR A 287 30.52 -10.66 -12.91
C THR A 287 30.56 -9.41 -12.04
N GLY A 288 30.32 -9.55 -10.73
CA GLY A 288 30.18 -8.45 -9.79
C GLY A 288 28.89 -7.62 -9.96
N LYS A 289 28.02 -7.99 -10.91
CA LYS A 289 26.76 -7.28 -11.17
C LYS A 289 25.77 -7.50 -10.04
N ALA A 290 24.92 -6.52 -9.77
CA ALA A 290 23.83 -6.67 -8.80
C ALA A 290 22.88 -7.80 -9.25
N THR A 291 22.50 -8.67 -8.31
CA THR A 291 21.57 -9.78 -8.59
C THR A 291 20.11 -9.34 -8.59
N GLY A 292 19.81 -8.16 -8.02
CA GLY A 292 18.46 -7.72 -7.76
C GLY A 292 17.78 -8.48 -6.61
N ALA A 293 18.54 -9.20 -5.79
CA ALA A 293 18.00 -9.87 -4.62
C ALA A 293 17.35 -8.84 -3.65
N PRO A 294 16.13 -9.09 -3.15
CA PRO A 294 15.42 -8.16 -2.27
C PRO A 294 16.22 -7.86 -0.99
N GLY A 295 16.27 -6.58 -0.59
CA GLY A 295 17.02 -6.14 0.60
C GLY A 295 18.53 -5.96 0.38
N CYS A 296 19.04 -6.25 -0.81
CA CYS A 296 20.40 -5.87 -1.18
C CYS A 296 20.50 -4.37 -1.48
N PRO A 297 21.63 -3.72 -1.14
CA PRO A 297 21.87 -2.34 -1.52
C PRO A 297 21.92 -2.20 -3.06
N PRO A 298 21.48 -1.04 -3.60
CA PRO A 298 21.54 -0.76 -5.04
C PRO A 298 22.97 -0.72 -5.59
#